data_AF-A0A822D9A7-F1
#
_entry.id   AF-A0A822D9A7-F1
#
_cell.length_a   1.000
_cell.length_b   1.000
_cell.length_c   1.000
_cell.angle_alpha   90.00
_cell.angle_beta   90.00
_cell.angle_gamma   90.00
#
_symmetry.space_group_name_H-M   'P 1'
#
loop_
_entity.id
_entity.type
_entity.pdbx_description
1 polymer ?
#
loop_
_entity_poly.entity_id
_entity_poly.type
_entity_poly.pdbx_seq_one_letter_code
_entity_poly.pdbx_strand_id
1 'polypeptide(L)' 'SEAAAATAVIITILASVHQPLHPIEFKADRPFLFFIRESRQNIVLFSGRFISPPTNS' A
#
# COMPACT_ATOMS: atom_id res chain seq x y z
N SER A 1 9.15 11.11 -7.66
CA SER A 1 9.37 9.65 -7.75
C SER A 1 10.83 9.22 -7.64
N GLU A 2 11.79 10.15 -7.59
CA GLU A 2 13.21 9.84 -7.36
C GLU A 2 13.51 9.40 -5.91
N ALA A 3 12.87 10.05 -4.92
CA ALA A 3 13.03 9.72 -3.51
C ALA A 3 12.60 8.29 -3.14
N ALA A 4 11.53 7.77 -3.76
CA ALA A 4 11.05 6.40 -3.49
C ALA A 4 12.08 5.34 -3.90
N ALA A 5 12.79 5.55 -5.02
CA ALA A 5 13.86 4.66 -5.47
C ALA A 5 15.06 4.70 -4.51
N ALA A 6 15.47 5.89 -4.07
CA ALA A 6 16.56 6.04 -3.09
C ALA A 6 16.22 5.38 -1.73
N THR A 7 14.98 5.53 -1.25
CA THR A 7 14.51 4.88 -0.02
C THR A 7 14.50 3.35 -0.15
N ALA A 8 14.08 2.80 -1.30
CA ALA A 8 14.13 1.36 -1.54
C ALA A 8 15.57 0.82 -1.48
N VAL A 9 16.54 1.54 -2.05
CA VAL A 9 17.97 1.18 -1.98
C VAL A 9 18.50 1.22 -0.55
N ILE A 10 18.20 2.29 0.21
CA ILE A 10 18.62 2.42 1.62
C ILE A 10 18.00 1.31 2.49
N ILE A 11 16.70 1.04 2.35
CA ILE A 11 16.02 -0.04 3.08
C ILE A 11 16.65 -1.39 2.74
N THR A 12 16.95 -1.66 1.46
CA THR A 12 17.59 -2.91 1.02
C THR A 12 18.97 -3.08 1.66
N ILE A 13 19.78 -2.02 1.68
CA ILE A 13 21.10 -2.01 2.32
C ILE A 13 20.97 -2.27 3.83
N LEU A 14 20.08 -1.58 4.54
CA LEU A 14 19.91 -1.74 5.98
C LEU A 14 19.32 -3.10 6.39
N ALA A 15 18.35 -3.63 5.63
CA ALA A 15 17.74 -4.93 5.89
C ALA A 15 18.71 -6.10 5.66
N SER A 16 19.73 -5.93 4.82
CA SER A 16 20.78 -6.94 4.62
C SER A 16 21.71 -7.12 5.84
N VAL A 17 21.72 -6.17 6.78
CA VAL A 17 22.61 -6.16 7.96
C VAL A 17 21.93 -6.75 9.21
N HIS A 18 20.60 -6.80 9.25
CA HIS A 18 19.82 -7.39 10.35
C HIS A 18 18.54 -8.02 9.78
N GLN A 19 18.48 -9.36 9.77
CA GLN A 19 17.31 -10.23 9.61
C GLN A 19 16.40 -9.93 8.39
N PRO A 20 16.12 -10.88 7.49
CA PRO A 20 15.16 -10.63 6.42
C PRO A 20 13.77 -10.40 7.04
N LEU A 21 13.38 -9.14 7.16
CA LEU A 21 11.99 -8.73 7.30
C LEU A 21 11.33 -9.17 6.00
N HIS A 22 10.84 -10.42 5.95
CA HIS A 22 10.06 -10.89 4.81
C HIS A 22 8.96 -9.85 4.56
N PRO A 23 8.86 -9.28 3.34
CA PRO A 23 7.84 -8.30 3.04
C PRO A 23 6.48 -8.91 3.38
N ILE A 24 5.66 -8.17 4.13
CA ILE A 24 4.29 -8.60 4.38
C ILE A 24 3.56 -8.57 3.03
N GLU A 25 3.11 -9.74 2.57
CA GLU A 25 2.35 -9.84 1.34
C GLU A 25 0.93 -9.30 1.57
N PHE A 26 0.60 -8.21 0.89
CA PHE A 26 -0.77 -7.71 0.81
C PHE A 26 -1.41 -8.14 -0.51
N LYS A 27 -2.32 -9.12 -0.45
CA LYS A 27 -3.04 -9.65 -1.61
C LYS A 27 -4.52 -9.24 -1.56
N ALA A 28 -4.89 -8.26 -2.40
CA ALA A 28 -6.26 -7.74 -2.53
C ALA A 28 -7.09 -8.51 -3.58
N ASP A 29 -7.10 -9.83 -3.49
CA ASP A 29 -7.77 -10.76 -4.41
C ASP A 29 -9.20 -11.17 -3.97
N ARG A 30 -9.73 -10.49 -2.95
CA ARG A 30 -11.04 -10.72 -2.35
C ARG A 30 -11.63 -9.39 -1.86
N PRO A 31 -12.92 -9.33 -1.50
CA PRO A 31 -13.55 -8.11 -1.01
C PRO A 31 -12.75 -7.37 0.06
N PHE A 32 -12.60 -6.05 -0.11
CA PHE A 32 -11.86 -5.19 0.82
C PHE A 32 -12.54 -3.84 1.01
N LEU A 33 -12.24 -3.19 2.13
CA LEU A 33 -12.63 -1.81 2.43
C LEU A 33 -11.55 -0.86 1.97
N PHE A 34 -11.94 0.31 1.48
CA PHE A 34 -11.00 1.37 1.11
C PHE A 34 -11.46 2.72 1.63
N PHE A 35 -10.47 3.58 1.90
CA PHE A 35 -10.67 4.95 2.35
C PHE A 35 -9.68 5.84 1.61
N ILE A 36 -10.17 6.93 1.03
CA ILE A 36 -9.35 8.02 0.52
C ILE A 36 -9.51 9.15 1.51
N ARG A 37 -8.41 9.59 2.12
CA ARG A 37 -8.42 10.61 3.16
C ARG A 37 -7.35 11.65 2.95
N GLU A 38 -7.66 12.86 3.37
CA GLU A 38 -6.68 13.91 3.59
C GLU A 38 -5.84 13.52 4.83
N SER A 39 -4.52 13.47 4.67
CA SER A 39 -3.65 12.86 5.67
C SER A 39 -3.36 13.74 6.88
N ARG A 40 -3.42 15.07 6.75
CA ARG A 40 -3.03 16.01 7.81
C ARG A 40 -4.08 16.10 8.92
N GLN A 41 -5.36 16.09 8.55
CA GLN A 41 -6.51 16.22 9.44
C GLN A 41 -7.30 14.91 9.55
N ASN A 42 -6.86 13.84 8.88
CA ASN A 42 -7.49 12.53 8.86
C ASN A 42 -8.94 12.55 8.32
N ILE A 43 -9.26 13.51 7.46
CA ILE A 43 -10.60 13.68 6.91
C ILE A 43 -10.84 12.65 5.82
N VAL A 44 -11.86 11.81 5.98
CA VAL A 44 -12.27 10.85 4.96
C VAL A 44 -13.00 11.58 3.85
N LEU A 45 -12.42 11.56 2.65
CA LEU A 45 -12.98 12.16 1.44
C LEU A 45 -13.89 11.16 0.72
N PHE A 46 -13.46 9.90 0.66
CA PHE A 46 -14.23 8.80 0.08
C PHE A 46 -14.06 7.53 0.91
N SER A 47 -15.10 6.72 1.00
CA SER A 47 -15.05 5.40 1.62
C SER A 47 -15.93 4.43 0.85
N GLY A 48 -15.58 3.15 0.88
CA GLY A 48 -16.37 2.13 0.21
C GLY A 48 -15.84 0.72 0.40
N ARG A 49 -16.54 -0.20 -0.24
CA ARG A 49 -16.22 -1.62 -0.27
C ARG A 49 -16.08 -2.07 -1.72
N PHE A 50 -14.93 -2.61 -2.08
CA PHE A 50 -14.72 -3.25 -3.38
C PHE A 50 -15.13 -4.72 -3.26
N ILE A 51 -16.10 -5.15 -4.06
CA ILE A 51 -16.64 -6.53 -4.02
C ILE A 51 -16.25 -7.35 -5.23
N SER A 52 -16.38 -6.76 -6.41
CA SER A 52 -16.06 -7.41 -7.67
C SER A 52 -15.63 -6.35 -8.70
N PRO A 53 -14.72 -6.70 -9.62
CA PRO A 53 -14.41 -5.82 -10.74
C PRO A 53 -15.65 -5.61 -11.62
N PRO A 54 -15.79 -4.43 -12.24
CA PRO A 54 -16.89 -4.18 -13.16
C PRO A 54 -16.81 -5.15 -14.36
N THR A 55 -17.95 -5.72 -14.75
CA THR A 55 -18.08 -6.45 -16.00
C THR A 55 -18.29 -5.43 -17.12
N ASN A 56 -17.35 -5.32 -18.06
CA ASN A 56 -17.59 -4.54 -19.28
C ASN A 56 -18.79 -5.18 -19.99
N SER A 57 -19.90 -4.44 -20.09
CA SER A 57 -21.07 -4.82 -20.89
C SER A 57 -20.89 -4.37 -22.33
#